data_AF-B7FDN7-F1
#
_entry.id   AF-B7FDN7-F1
#
_cell.length_a   1.000
_cell.length_b   1.000
_cell.length_c   1.000
_cell.angle_alpha   90.00
_cell.angle_beta   90.00
_cell.angle_gamma   90.00
#
_symmetry.space_group_name_H-M   'P 1'
#
loop_
_entity.id
_entity.type
_entity.pdbx_description
1 polymer ?
#
loop_
_entity_poly.entity_id
_entity_poly.type
_entity_poly.pdbx_seq_one_letter_code
_entity_poly.pdbx_strand_id
1 'polypeptide(L)' 'GFKQTLKSIRNGHAKLIIVSNNTPGLRRSLIEYYAILGNVGVHHYNGTNSELGTVCGRYFQVGTLAITEAGDSDIIR' A
#
# COMPACT_ATOMS: atom_id res chain seq x y z
N GLY A 1 3.60 -1.37 -5.51
CA GLY A 1 4.19 -0.13 -6.04
C GLY A 1 3.10 0.74 -6.65
N PHE A 2 3.24 2.07 -6.61
CA PHE A 2 2.14 3.05 -6.79
C PHE A 2 1.17 2.79 -7.95
N LYS A 3 1.66 2.66 -9.18
CA LYS A 3 0.81 2.41 -10.37
C LYS A 3 0.02 1.10 -10.25
N GLN A 4 0.67 0.05 -9.74
CA GLN A 4 0.05 -1.25 -9.53
C GLN A 4 -0.98 -1.19 -8.40
N THR A 5 -0.67 -0.49 -7.30
CA THR A 5 -1.60 -0.29 -6.19
C THR A 5 -2.88 0.41 -6.68
N LEU A 6 -2.77 1.48 -7.46
CA LEU A 6 -3.94 2.16 -8.06
C LEU A 6 -4.76 1.23 -8.97
N LYS A 7 -4.09 0.39 -9.77
CA LYS A 7 -4.78 -0.60 -10.61
C LYS A 7 -5.52 -1.63 -9.77
N SER A 8 -4.89 -2.14 -8.71
CA SER A 8 -5.52 -3.12 -7.80
C SER A 8 -6.74 -2.55 -7.08
N ILE A 9 -6.71 -1.28 -6.67
CA ILE A 9 -7.86 -0.59 -6.07
C ILE A 9 -9.00 -0.47 -7.10
N ARG A 10 -8.69 0.03 -8.30
CA ARG A 10 -9.69 0.22 -9.37
C ARG A 10 -10.36 -1.08 -9.81
N ASN A 11 -9.62 -2.19 -9.77
CA ASN A 11 -10.15 -3.50 -10.10
C ASN A 11 -10.88 -4.18 -8.93
N GLY A 12 -10.90 -3.57 -7.73
CA GLY A 12 -11.55 -4.14 -6.54
C GLY A 12 -10.82 -5.33 -5.93
N HIS A 13 -9.54 -5.54 -6.26
CA HIS A 13 -8.75 -6.66 -5.71
C HIS A 13 -7.96 -6.30 -4.45
N ALA A 14 -7.80 -5.00 -4.15
CA ALA A 14 -7.07 -4.57 -2.97
C ALA A 14 -7.93 -4.70 -1.71
N LYS A 15 -7.41 -5.37 -0.67
CA LYS A 15 -8.07 -5.53 0.63
C LYS A 15 -7.49 -4.61 1.70
N LEU A 16 -6.19 -4.35 1.63
CA LEU A 16 -5.47 -3.42 2.49
C LEU A 16 -4.34 -2.75 1.70
N ILE A 17 -4.07 -1.48 1.97
CA ILE A 17 -2.96 -0.72 1.38
C ILE A 17 -2.02 -0.28 2.49
N ILE A 18 -0.72 -0.44 2.27
CA ILE A 18 0.32 0.07 3.16
C ILE A 18 1.06 1.21 2.45
N VAL A 19 1.22 2.33 3.14
CA VAL A 19 1.89 3.54 2.63
C VAL A 19 3.08 3.88 3.53
N SER A 20 4.27 4.05 2.94
CA SER A 20 5.46 4.47 3.69
C SER A 20 5.36 5.91 4.19
N ASN A 21 6.08 6.22 5.26
CA ASN A 21 6.06 7.54 5.89
C ASN A 21 6.65 8.65 5.00
N ASN A 22 7.63 8.31 4.16
CA ASN A 22 8.26 9.27 3.24
C ASN A 22 7.63 9.30 1.83
N THR A 23 6.45 8.69 1.63
CA THR A 23 5.73 8.83 0.36
C THR A 23 5.31 10.29 0.14
N PRO A 24 5.58 10.89 -1.04
CA PRO A 24 5.21 12.29 -1.31
C PRO A 24 3.73 12.56 -1.05
N GLY A 25 3.41 13.69 -0.42
CA GLY A 25 2.05 14.03 0.02
C GLY A 25 1.00 13.86 -1.08
N LEU A 26 1.26 14.39 -2.28
CA LEU A 26 0.34 14.24 -3.43
C LEU A 26 0.04 12.77 -3.77
N ARG A 27 1.03 11.87 -3.70
CA ARG A 27 0.83 10.45 -3.98
C ARG A 27 0.09 9.75 -2.84
N ARG A 28 0.39 10.11 -1.60
CA ARG A 28 -0.30 9.60 -0.42
C ARG A 28 -1.78 9.96 -0.47
N SER A 29 -2.11 11.25 -0.62
CA SER A 29 -3.50 11.71 -0.69
C SER A 29 -4.26 11.10 -1.86
N LEU A 30 -3.60 10.89 -3.01
CA LEU A 30 -4.24 10.21 -4.13
C LEU A 30 -4.59 8.75 -3.79
N ILE A 31 -3.69 8.01 -3.16
CA ILE A 31 -3.92 6.61 -2.75
C ILE A 31 -5.06 6.54 -1.73
N GLU A 32 -5.03 7.40 -0.71
CA GLU A 32 -6.10 7.49 0.30
C GLU A 32 -7.45 7.78 -0.33
N TYR A 33 -7.51 8.75 -1.25
CA TYR A 33 -8.73 9.07 -1.98
C TYR A 33 -9.29 7.87 -2.74
N TYR A 34 -8.45 7.16 -3.52
CA TYR A 34 -8.90 5.96 -4.23
C TYR A 34 -9.26 4.81 -3.28
N ALA A 35 -8.57 4.67 -2.15
CA ALA A 35 -8.85 3.66 -1.16
C ALA A 35 -10.24 3.88 -0.52
N ILE A 36 -10.59 5.14 -0.20
CA ILE A 36 -11.92 5.50 0.29
C ILE A 36 -12.99 5.14 -0.74
N LEU A 37 -12.79 5.49 -2.02
CA LEU A 37 -13.73 5.12 -3.09
C LEU A 37 -13.89 3.61 -3.27
N GLY A 38 -12.81 2.85 -3.09
CA GLY A 38 -12.79 1.40 -3.19
C GLY A 38 -13.18 0.66 -1.89
N ASN A 39 -13.52 1.39 -0.82
CA ASN A 39 -13.73 0.86 0.52
C ASN A 39 -12.59 -0.07 1.01
N VAL A 40 -11.34 0.36 0.77
CA VAL A 40 -10.12 -0.38 1.11
C VAL A 40 -9.44 0.30 2.31
N GLY A 41 -9.00 -0.50 3.29
CA GLY A 41 -8.24 0.02 4.42
C GLY A 41 -6.87 0.59 3.99
N VAL A 42 -6.42 1.64 4.66
CA VAL A 42 -5.07 2.22 4.49
C VAL A 42 -4.35 2.18 5.83
N HIS A 43 -3.17 1.55 5.85
CA HIS A 43 -2.28 1.52 6.99
C HIS A 43 -1.03 2.36 6.71
N HIS A 44 -0.76 3.30 7.61
CA HIS A 44 0.42 4.16 7.56
C HIS A 44 1.60 3.45 8.22
N TYR A 45 2.55 3.04 7.40
CA TYR A 45 3.81 2.48 7.90
C TYR A 45 4.73 3.61 8.35
N ASN A 46 5.16 3.57 9.61
CA ASN A 46 6.00 4.61 10.22
C ASN A 46 7.42 4.67 9.63
N GLY A 47 7.88 3.61 8.96
CA GLY A 47 9.21 3.55 8.35
C GLY A 47 9.30 4.12 6.93
N THR A 48 10.52 4.15 6.42
CA THR A 48 10.83 4.67 5.08
C THR A 48 10.46 3.67 3.96
N ASN A 49 10.39 4.16 2.71
CA ASN A 49 10.18 3.30 1.55
C ASN A 49 11.31 2.28 1.31
N SER A 50 12.53 2.57 1.78
CA SER A 50 13.67 1.65 1.75
C SER A 50 13.49 0.52 2.78
N GLU A 51 13.08 0.86 4.01
CA GLU A 51 12.76 -0.12 5.05
C GLU A 51 11.59 -0.99 4.64
N LEU A 52 10.51 -0.39 4.13
CA LEU A 52 9.35 -1.14 3.65
C LEU A 52 9.72 -2.09 2.51
N GLY A 53 10.60 -1.65 1.59
CA GLY A 53 11.15 -2.51 0.55
C GLY A 53 11.93 -3.70 1.12
N THR A 54 12.76 -3.44 2.13
CA THR A 54 13.55 -4.47 2.84
C THR A 54 12.65 -5.48 3.55
N VAL A 55 11.61 -5.02 4.26
CA VAL A 55 10.60 -5.88 4.92
C VAL A 55 9.89 -6.76 3.89
N CYS A 56 9.63 -6.24 2.68
CA CYS A 56 9.04 -7.00 1.59
C CYS A 56 10.04 -7.91 0.85
N GLY A 57 11.30 -8.01 1.29
CA GLY A 57 12.34 -8.78 0.62
C GLY A 57 12.74 -8.23 -0.76
N ARG A 58 12.61 -6.92 -0.98
CA ARG A 58 12.94 -6.26 -2.24
C ARG A 58 14.21 -5.41 -2.12
N TYR A 59 15.08 -5.52 -3.11
CA TYR A 59 16.30 -4.71 -3.24
C TYR A 59 16.04 -3.29 -3.81
N PHE A 60 14.79 -2.83 -3.81
CA PHE A 60 14.39 -1.53 -4.31
C PHE A 60 13.33 -0.89 -3.41
N GLN A 61 13.21 0.42 -3.50
CA GLN A 61 12.30 1.20 -2.66
C GLN A 61 10.83 0.92 -2.97
N VAL A 62 10.03 0.71 -1.93
CA VAL A 62 8.58 0.49 -2.01
C VAL A 62 7.87 1.58 -1.21
N GLY A 63 7.29 2.56 -1.91
CA GLY A 63 6.48 3.60 -1.25
C GLY A 63 5.06 3.16 -0.90
N THR A 64 4.50 2.24 -1.69
CA THR A 64 3.12 1.75 -1.52
C THR A 64 3.01 0.28 -1.89
N LEU A 65 2.26 -0.46 -1.08
CA LEU A 65 1.97 -1.88 -1.23
C LEU A 65 0.45 -2.09 -1.17
N ALA A 66 -0.10 -2.89 -2.08
CA ALA A 66 -1.47 -3.38 -2.01
C ALA A 66 -1.43 -4.85 -1.61
N ILE A 67 -2.21 -5.22 -0.60
CA ILE A 67 -2.46 -6.60 -0.20
C ILE A 67 -3.73 -7.02 -0.92
N THR A 68 -3.59 -7.93 -1.88
CA THR A 68 -4.73 -8.53 -2.60
C THR A 68 -5.23 -9.78 -1.89
N GLU A 69 -4.32 -10.54 -1.29
CA GLU A 69 -4.59 -11.76 -0.52
C GLU A 69 -3.67 -11.78 0.70
N ALA A 70 -4.23 -12.12 1.87
CA ALA A 70 -3.46 -12.22 3.12
C ALA A 70 -2.75 -13.58 3.30
N GLY A 71 -3.20 -14.62 2.59
CA GLY A 71 -2.83 -15.99 2.91
C GLY A 71 -3.15 -16.29 4.38
N ASP A 72 -2.18 -16.87 5.09
CA ASP A 72 -2.28 -17.20 6.52
C ASP A 72 -1.89 -16.03 7.45
N SER A 73 -1.69 -14.82 6.92
CA SER A 73 -1.28 -13.66 7.71
C SER A 73 -2.48 -12.97 8.37
N ASP A 74 -2.36 -12.58 9.63
CA ASP A 74 -3.34 -11.76 10.35
C ASP A 74 -3.34 -10.27 9.91
N ILE A 75 -2.68 -9.92 8.82
CA ILE A 75 -2.42 -8.53 8.40
C ILE A 75 -3.68 -7.74 8.00
N ILE A 76 -4.78 -8.43 7.66
CA ILE A 76 -6.06 -7.81 7.28
C ILE A 76 -7.03 -7.68 8.49
N ARG A 77 -6.73 -8.34 9.61
CA ARG A 77 -7.58 -8.36 10.79
C ARG A 77 -7.51 -7.05 11.57
#